data_AF-A0A528LEW3-F1
#
_entry.id   AF-A0A528LEW3-F1
#
_cell.length_a   1.000
_cell.length_b   1.000
_cell.length_c   1.000
_cell.angle_alpha   90.00
_cell.angle_beta   90.00
_cell.angle_gamma   90.00
#
_symmetry.space_group_name_H-M   'P 1'
#
loop_
_entity.id
_entity.type
_entity.pdbx_description
1 polymer ?
#
loop_
_entity_poly.entity_id
_entity_poly.type
_entity_poly.pdbx_seq_one_letter_code
_entity_poly.pdbx_strand_id
1 'polypeptide(L)'
;MGLELSQLHNLLLTPLAAISIGHLPPAVSAYLKCPLGIAYLSSFSLTHILRKHPDVSMMDMLCLPAMIKSGLWVADKRGCACVFYVHPETAKQYKSAIKAAGGGYETYISTFHRCNDRQRQSIVSRGGILV
;
A
#
# COMPACT_ATOMS: atom_id res chain seq x y z
N MET A 1 7.37 -2.84 13.47
CA MET A 1 6.59 -1.66 13.91
C MET A 1 5.13 -1.91 13.59
N GLY A 2 4.23 -1.65 14.53
CA GLY A 2 2.78 -1.63 14.28
C GLY A 2 2.35 -0.23 13.86
N LEU A 3 1.29 -0.15 13.04
CA LEU A 3 0.58 1.09 12.73
C LEU A 3 -0.57 1.21 13.73
N GLU A 4 -0.71 2.35 14.38
CA GLU A 4 -1.78 2.61 15.34
C GLU A 4 -2.87 3.52 14.77
N LEU A 5 -4.08 3.38 15.32
CA LEU A 5 -5.22 4.21 14.94
C LEU A 5 -4.99 5.70 15.26
N SER A 6 -4.32 5.99 16.37
CA SER A 6 -3.89 7.34 16.78
C SER A 6 -3.03 8.01 15.70
N GLN A 7 -2.11 7.26 15.09
CA GLN A 7 -1.24 7.74 14.03
C GLN A 7 -2.02 8.10 12.77
N LEU A 8 -3.03 7.30 12.40
CA LEU A 8 -3.90 7.59 11.26
C LEU A 8 -4.76 8.84 11.49
N HIS A 9 -5.31 9.01 12.70
CA HIS A 9 -6.04 10.22 13.07
C HIS A 9 -5.13 11.46 13.03
N ASN A 10 -3.95 11.38 13.65
CA ASN A 10 -2.99 12.49 13.65
C ASN A 10 -2.54 12.83 12.22
N LEU A 11 -2.36 11.82 11.37
CA LEU A 11 -1.98 12.02 9.97
C LEU A 11 -3.06 12.76 9.17
N LEU A 12 -4.36 12.49 9.41
CA LEU A 12 -5.44 13.26 8.78
C LEU A 12 -5.46 14.73 9.20
N LEU A 13 -5.11 15.01 10.45
CA LEU A 13 -5.13 16.35 11.02
C LEU A 13 -3.87 17.17 10.69
N THR A 14 -2.82 16.51 10.18
CA THR A 14 -1.52 17.16 9.91
C THR A 14 -1.27 17.26 8.40
N PRO A 15 -1.52 18.43 7.78
CA PRO A 15 -1.24 18.63 6.37
C PRO A 15 0.22 18.33 6.04
N LEU A 16 0.46 17.73 4.87
CA LEU A 16 1.79 17.39 4.33
C LEU A 16 2.61 16.38 5.16
N ALA A 17 2.09 15.88 6.30
CA ALA A 17 2.74 14.82 7.04
C ALA A 17 2.74 13.48 6.28
N ALA A 18 3.71 12.64 6.60
CA ALA A 18 3.78 11.26 6.17
C ALA A 18 4.31 10.38 7.31
N ILE A 19 3.85 9.12 7.34
CA ILE A 19 4.31 8.11 8.29
C ILE A 19 4.88 6.92 7.53
N SER A 20 5.91 6.29 8.11
CA SER A 20 6.47 5.04 7.60
C SER A 20 5.54 3.88 7.97
N ILE A 21 5.22 3.05 6.98
CA ILE A 21 4.35 1.88 7.14
C ILE A 21 5.18 0.60 7.27
N GLY A 22 6.28 0.51 6.53
CA GLY A 22 7.15 -0.65 6.56
C GLY A 22 8.18 -0.67 5.44
N HIS A 23 9.06 -1.66 5.50
CA HIS A 23 10.05 -1.91 4.45
C HIS A 23 9.46 -2.81 3.37
N LEU A 24 9.64 -2.40 2.13
CA LEU A 24 9.37 -3.17 0.92
C LEU A 24 10.32 -4.37 0.84
N PRO A 25 9.85 -5.52 0.33
CA PRO A 25 10.74 -6.61 -0.03
C PRO A 25 11.84 -6.17 -1.01
N PRO A 26 13.04 -6.75 -0.96
CA PRO A 26 14.16 -6.35 -1.83
C PRO A 26 13.81 -6.33 -3.33
N ALA A 27 13.08 -7.33 -3.82
CA ALA A 27 12.64 -7.40 -5.21
C ALA A 27 11.72 -6.23 -5.61
N VAL A 28 10.84 -5.80 -4.71
CA VAL A 28 9.92 -4.67 -4.92
C VAL A 28 10.69 -3.35 -4.89
N SER A 29 11.62 -3.20 -3.93
CA SER A 29 12.52 -2.05 -3.83
C SER A 29 13.35 -1.87 -5.10
N ALA A 30 13.94 -2.96 -5.61
CA ALA A 30 14.69 -2.98 -6.86
C ALA A 30 13.81 -2.61 -8.07
N TYR A 31 12.62 -3.19 -8.16
CA TYR A 31 11.65 -2.88 -9.23
C TYR A 31 11.26 -1.39 -9.24
N LEU A 32 11.02 -0.80 -8.06
CA LEU A 32 10.67 0.62 -7.91
C LEU A 32 11.87 1.56 -7.99
N LYS A 33 13.11 1.03 -8.07
CA LYS A 33 14.36 1.80 -8.04
C LYS A 33 14.46 2.73 -6.82
N CYS A 34 13.99 2.27 -5.67
CA CYS A 34 14.00 3.03 -4.42
C CYS A 34 14.87 2.32 -3.37
N PRO A 35 16.17 2.65 -3.26
CA PRO A 35 17.12 1.92 -2.41
C PRO A 35 16.74 1.87 -0.92
N LEU A 36 16.12 2.93 -0.41
CA LEU A 36 15.65 2.96 0.99
C LEU A 36 14.58 1.89 1.25
N GLY A 37 13.79 1.55 0.23
CA GLY A 37 12.76 0.52 0.32
C GLY A 37 11.71 0.80 1.40
N ILE A 38 11.46 2.06 1.77
CA ILE A 38 10.45 2.41 2.76
C ILE A 38 9.15 2.82 2.05
N ALA A 39 8.04 2.20 2.46
CA ALA A 39 6.70 2.58 2.05
C ALA A 39 6.10 3.59 3.04
N TYR A 40 5.75 4.77 2.53
CA TYR A 40 5.14 5.84 3.31
C TYR A 40 3.64 5.98 3.01
N LEU A 41 2.87 6.41 4.00
CA LEU A 41 1.51 6.90 3.83
C LEU A 41 1.49 8.40 4.14
N SER A 42 1.17 9.21 3.13
CA SER A 42 1.00 10.66 3.31
C SER A 42 -0.43 11.01 3.72
N SER A 43 -0.60 12.16 4.37
CA SER A 43 -1.91 12.73 4.72
C SER A 43 -2.78 12.89 3.47
N PHE A 44 -2.21 13.40 2.38
CA PHE A 44 -2.89 13.49 1.08
C PHE A 44 -3.42 12.13 0.60
N SER A 45 -2.60 11.08 0.65
CA SER A 45 -3.00 9.75 0.19
C SER A 45 -4.06 9.15 1.10
N LEU A 46 -3.94 9.31 2.41
CA LEU A 46 -4.93 8.86 3.38
C LEU A 46 -6.30 9.52 3.13
N THR A 47 -6.34 10.85 3.00
CA THR A 47 -7.58 11.58 2.67
C THR A 47 -8.16 11.14 1.34
N HIS A 48 -7.31 10.98 0.31
CA HIS A 48 -7.75 10.53 -1.01
C HIS A 48 -8.33 9.12 -0.99
N ILE A 49 -7.71 8.20 -0.25
CA ILE A 49 -8.17 6.81 -0.07
C ILE A 49 -9.55 6.80 0.58
N LEU A 50 -9.70 7.43 1.74
CA LEU A 50 -10.97 7.42 2.50
C LEU A 50 -12.10 8.07 1.71
N ARG A 51 -11.82 9.14 0.95
CA ARG A 51 -12.82 9.80 0.10
C ARG A 51 -13.25 8.93 -1.09
N LYS A 52 -12.30 8.21 -1.71
CA LYS A 52 -12.56 7.42 -2.93
C LYS A 52 -13.14 6.04 -2.64
N HIS A 53 -12.86 5.49 -1.47
CA HIS A 53 -13.23 4.14 -1.06
C HIS A 53 -13.95 4.17 0.30
N PRO A 54 -15.22 4.60 0.33
CA PRO A 54 -15.98 4.72 1.58
C PRO A 54 -16.28 3.36 2.24
N ASP A 55 -16.04 2.25 1.54
CA ASP A 55 -16.14 0.88 2.05
C ASP A 55 -14.91 0.44 2.87
N VAL A 56 -13.87 1.29 2.93
CA VAL A 56 -12.68 1.13 3.76
C VAL A 56 -12.77 2.04 4.98
N SER A 57 -12.59 1.45 6.15
CA SER A 57 -12.41 2.17 7.41
C SER A 57 -10.93 2.33 7.76
N MET A 58 -10.62 3.24 8.70
CA MET A 58 -9.26 3.33 9.26
C MET A 58 -8.81 2.03 9.93
N MET A 59 -9.73 1.28 10.52
CA MET A 59 -9.45 -0.03 11.11
C MET A 59 -8.94 -1.00 10.05
N ASP A 60 -9.54 -0.99 8.86
CA ASP A 60 -9.07 -1.82 7.74
C ASP A 60 -7.64 -1.40 7.34
N MET A 61 -7.28 -0.12 7.42
CA MET A 61 -5.92 0.38 7.08
C MET A 61 -4.85 -0.04 8.09
N LEU A 62 -5.20 -0.48 9.30
CA LEU A 62 -4.22 -1.01 10.26
C LEU A 62 -3.53 -2.29 9.76
N CYS A 63 -4.09 -2.96 8.75
CA CYS A 63 -3.44 -4.11 8.13
C CYS A 63 -2.28 -3.74 7.18
N LEU A 64 -2.08 -2.44 6.87
CA LEU A 64 -1.06 -1.99 5.92
C LEU A 64 0.34 -2.52 6.23
N PRO A 65 0.88 -2.48 7.47
CA PRO A 65 2.20 -3.05 7.75
C PRO A 65 2.29 -4.56 7.46
N ALA A 66 1.24 -5.32 7.79
CA ALA A 66 1.17 -6.75 7.48
C ALA A 66 1.09 -6.97 5.97
N MET A 67 0.26 -6.21 5.26
CA MET A 67 0.17 -6.22 3.80
C MET A 67 1.53 -5.94 3.13
N ILE A 68 2.28 -4.93 3.60
CA ILE A 68 3.61 -4.63 3.04
C ILE A 68 4.58 -5.80 3.25
N LYS A 69 4.54 -6.41 4.45
CA LYS A 69 5.46 -7.48 4.83
C LYS A 69 5.18 -8.83 4.15
N SER A 70 3.92 -9.23 4.04
CA SER A 70 3.53 -10.59 3.63
C SER A 70 2.53 -10.64 2.49
N GLY A 71 2.15 -9.50 1.92
CA GLY A 71 1.26 -9.46 0.78
C GLY A 71 1.90 -10.01 -0.50
N LEU A 72 1.04 -10.40 -1.44
CA LEU A 72 1.45 -10.81 -2.78
C LEU A 72 1.75 -9.56 -3.61
N TRP A 73 3.01 -9.42 -4.03
CA TRP A 73 3.46 -8.29 -4.83
C TRP A 73 3.42 -8.58 -6.32
N VAL A 74 2.93 -7.61 -7.08
CA VAL A 74 2.79 -7.69 -8.54
C VAL A 74 3.22 -6.38 -9.18
N ALA A 75 4.05 -6.44 -10.20
CA ALA A 75 4.34 -5.31 -11.09
C ALA A 75 3.09 -4.98 -11.92
N ASP A 76 2.52 -3.78 -11.74
CA ASP A 76 1.31 -3.35 -12.47
C ASP A 76 1.67 -2.56 -13.72
N LYS A 77 2.40 -1.46 -13.54
CA LYS A 77 2.90 -0.59 -14.61
C LYS A 77 4.25 0.01 -14.21
N ARG A 78 4.96 0.59 -15.18
CA ARG A 78 6.29 1.20 -14.93
C ARG A 78 6.22 2.16 -13.73
N GLY A 79 7.07 1.91 -12.73
CA GLY A 79 7.16 2.72 -11.50
C GLY A 79 6.01 2.53 -10.50
N CYS A 80 5.20 1.47 -10.67
CA CYS A 80 4.08 1.15 -9.79
C CYS A 80 4.03 -0.35 -9.48
N ALA A 81 4.08 -0.69 -8.20
CA ALA A 81 3.88 -2.04 -7.71
C ALA A 81 2.54 -2.12 -6.99
N CYS A 82 1.82 -3.21 -7.18
CA CYS A 82 0.63 -3.53 -6.41
C CYS A 82 0.93 -4.59 -5.37
N VAL A 83 0.27 -4.49 -4.23
CA VAL A 83 0.29 -5.52 -3.19
C VAL A 83 -1.13 -5.95 -2.89
N PHE A 84 -1.33 -7.25 -2.77
CA PHE A 84 -2.59 -7.88 -2.40
C PHE A 84 -2.46 -8.55 -1.04
N TYR A 85 -3.45 -8.41 -0.20
CA TYR A 85 -3.46 -9.02 1.12
C TYR A 85 -4.85 -9.53 1.48
N VAL A 86 -4.91 -10.73 2.05
CA VAL A 86 -6.13 -11.32 2.58
C VAL A 86 -6.02 -11.28 4.10
N HIS A 87 -6.94 -10.58 4.75
CA HIS A 87 -6.95 -10.49 6.20
C HIS A 87 -7.29 -11.87 6.79
N PRO A 88 -6.45 -12.43 7.69
CA PRO A 88 -6.59 -13.82 8.14
C PRO A 88 -7.91 -14.07 8.86
N GLU A 89 -8.37 -13.13 9.69
CA GLU A 89 -9.57 -13.33 10.52
C GLU A 89 -10.89 -12.98 9.80
N THR A 90 -10.86 -12.02 8.88
CA THR A 90 -12.09 -11.49 8.25
C THR A 90 -12.29 -11.96 6.82
N ALA A 91 -11.28 -12.64 6.25
CA ALA A 91 -11.20 -13.03 4.84
C ALA A 91 -11.36 -11.87 3.84
N LYS A 92 -11.38 -10.61 4.31
CA LYS A 92 -11.44 -9.43 3.45
C LYS A 92 -10.16 -9.33 2.64
N GLN A 93 -10.31 -9.10 1.34
CA GLN A 93 -9.19 -8.93 0.44
C GLN A 93 -8.97 -7.44 0.14
N TYR A 94 -7.73 -7.01 0.25
CA TYR A 94 -7.31 -5.65 0.01
C TYR A 94 -6.29 -5.59 -1.12
N LYS A 95 -6.34 -4.48 -1.86
CA LYS A 95 -5.34 -4.10 -2.83
C LYS A 95 -4.79 -2.72 -2.49
N SER A 96 -3.47 -2.60 -2.54
CA SER A 96 -2.79 -1.32 -2.49
C SER A 96 -1.87 -1.13 -3.70
N ALA A 97 -1.64 0.13 -4.09
CA ALA A 97 -0.70 0.48 -5.14
C ALA A 97 0.33 1.45 -4.59
N ILE A 98 1.60 1.12 -4.80
CA ILE A 98 2.76 1.84 -4.30
C ILE A 98 3.56 2.36 -5.47
N LYS A 99 3.93 3.63 -5.40
CA LYS A 99 4.63 4.34 -6.45
C LYS A 99 5.85 5.02 -5.89
N ALA A 100 6.93 5.00 -6.65
CA ALA A 100 8.06 5.88 -6.38
C ALA A 100 7.65 7.34 -6.65
N ALA A 101 8.07 8.26 -5.80
CA ALA A 101 8.02 9.68 -6.06
C ALA A 101 8.90 10.03 -7.26
N GLY A 102 8.68 11.18 -7.90
CA GLY A 102 9.39 11.59 -9.12
C GLY A 102 10.93 11.60 -9.02
N GLY A 103 11.47 11.75 -7.80
CA GLY A 103 12.91 11.67 -7.53
C GLY A 103 13.46 10.24 -7.33
N GLY A 104 12.62 9.22 -7.23
CA GLY A 104 13.04 7.82 -7.03
C GLY A 104 13.48 7.44 -5.61
N TYR A 105 13.53 8.39 -4.67
CA TYR A 105 14.06 8.18 -3.32
C TYR A 105 13.03 7.69 -2.29
N GLU A 106 11.75 7.93 -2.54
CA GLU A 106 10.67 7.61 -1.60
C GLU A 106 9.56 6.87 -2.33
N THR A 107 8.89 5.94 -1.64
CA THR A 107 7.69 5.30 -2.16
C THR A 107 6.48 5.61 -1.32
N TYR A 108 5.35 5.87 -1.98
CA TYR A 108 4.11 6.23 -1.32
C TYR A 108 3.00 5.24 -1.67
N ILE A 109 2.23 4.89 -0.65
CA ILE A 109 0.95 4.22 -0.78
C ILE A 109 -0.03 5.19 -1.41
N SER A 110 -0.43 4.93 -2.65
CA SER A 110 -1.27 5.82 -3.44
C SER A 110 -2.76 5.45 -3.46
N THR A 111 -3.07 4.17 -3.21
CA THR A 111 -4.43 3.64 -3.12
C THR A 111 -4.50 2.51 -2.11
N PHE A 112 -5.66 2.32 -1.48
CA PHE A 112 -5.97 1.15 -0.66
C PHE A 112 -7.48 0.95 -0.72
N HIS A 113 -7.93 -0.24 -1.11
CA HIS A 113 -9.35 -0.56 -1.27
C HIS A 113 -9.59 -2.06 -1.18
N ARG A 114 -10.85 -2.44 -0.95
CA ARG A 114 -11.26 -3.84 -1.08
C ARG A 114 -11.17 -4.28 -2.54
N CYS A 115 -10.78 -5.51 -2.77
CA CYS A 115 -10.79 -6.12 -4.10
C CYS A 115 -11.47 -7.49 -4.05
N ASN A 116 -11.89 -7.97 -5.22
CA ASN A 116 -12.38 -9.34 -5.38
C ASN A 116 -11.37 -10.22 -6.11
N ASP A 117 -11.60 -11.54 -6.09
CA ASP A 117 -10.72 -12.52 -6.72
C ASP A 117 -10.52 -12.28 -8.21
N ARG A 118 -11.58 -11.88 -8.91
CA ARG A 118 -11.52 -11.60 -10.36
C ARG A 118 -10.56 -10.44 -10.66
N GLN A 119 -10.59 -9.37 -9.86
CA GLN A 119 -9.67 -8.24 -10.00
C GLN A 119 -8.23 -8.65 -9.69
N ARG A 120 -8.02 -9.43 -8.62
CA ARG A 120 -6.71 -9.97 -8.27
C ARG A 120 -6.12 -10.82 -9.39
N GLN A 121 -6.87 -11.80 -9.89
CA GLN A 121 -6.45 -12.68 -10.99
C GLN A 121 -6.16 -11.90 -12.28
N SER A 122 -6.98 -10.89 -12.60
CA SER A 122 -6.76 -10.05 -13.79
C SER A 122 -5.43 -9.30 -13.73
N ILE A 123 -5.03 -8.83 -12.55
CA ILE A 123 -3.76 -8.09 -12.38
C ILE A 123 -2.58 -9.07 -12.32
N VAL A 124 -2.71 -10.17 -11.58
CA VAL A 124 -1.67 -11.20 -11.49
C VAL A 124 -1.38 -11.82 -12.85
N SER A 125 -2.39 -12.03 -13.70
CA SER A 125 -2.18 -12.60 -15.03
C SER A 125 -1.52 -11.64 -16.03
N ARG A 126 -1.63 -10.32 -15.81
CA ARG A 126 -1.03 -9.29 -16.66
C ARG A 126 0.32 -8.80 -16.15
N GLY A 127 0.55 -8.88 -14.85
CA GLY A 127 1.73 -8.37 -14.16
C GLY A 127 2.74 -9.46 -13.82
N GLY A 128 3.99 -9.06 -13.61
CA GLY A 128 5.02 -9.96 -13.08
C GLY A 128 4.93 -10.05 -11.56
N ILE A 129 4.89 -11.26 -11.00
CA ILE A 129 5.00 -11.45 -9.55
C ILE A 129 6.41 -11.01 -9.11
N LEU A 130 6.49 -10.23 -8.04
CA LEU A 130 7.74 -9.76 -7.46
C LEU A 130 8.08 -10.64 -6.25
N VAL A 131 9.07 -11.52 -6.41
CA VAL A 131 9.62 -12.42 -5.38
C VAL A 131 11.03 -12.02 -4.98
#